data_AF-A0A818WJT5-F1
#
_entry.id   AF-A0A818WJT5-F1
#
_cell.length_a   1.000
_cell.length_b   1.000
_cell.length_c   1.000
_cell.angle_alpha   90.00
_cell.angle_beta   90.00
_cell.angle_gamma   90.00
#
_symmetry.space_group_name_H-M   'P 1'
#
loop_
_entity.id
_entity.type
_entity.pdbx_description
1 polymer ?
#
loop_
_entity_poly.entity_id
_entity_poly.type
_entity_poly.pdbx_seq_one_letter_code
_entity_poly.pdbx_strand_id
1 'polypeptide(L)'
;MHAGHLSVDPEHHGTLFFWHFASKHTSDKPRTVIWLNGGPGASSLVGAWTEIGPFRFQDENTIIENNGSWHLFVNLLFIDQPVGTGFSYIDNDSFIHELDEVVNHFVSFLDRYIEVFPELLQNDIYLAGESFAAQYIPYIAHEILAKRSNLKLRGLLIGNGWIDPVTIYELYLPFAVANNLVKINSVLYDIISSQVRIWLPEDRQFELSPIGHSPMAKVQGCVGEGTVDFRQLTKFQGMYWRKYSGHSPIDESIVEFCHPSQNNINTGYT
;
A
#
# COMPACT_ATOMS: atom_id res chain seq x y z
N MET A 1 20.33 -4.79 12.24
CA MET A 1 19.70 -5.04 10.94
C MET A 1 19.86 -6.51 10.64
N HIS A 2 18.85 -7.16 10.07
CA HIS A 2 18.91 -8.57 9.69
C HIS A 2 18.42 -8.70 8.26
N ALA A 3 19.10 -9.49 7.44
CA ALA A 3 18.68 -9.82 6.10
C ALA A 3 18.87 -11.30 5.86
N GLY A 4 18.02 -11.90 5.03
CA GLY A 4 18.14 -13.31 4.71
C GLY A 4 16.95 -13.82 3.94
N HIS A 5 16.95 -15.12 3.69
CA HIS A 5 15.93 -15.84 2.96
C HIS A 5 15.16 -16.76 3.89
N LEU A 6 13.84 -16.80 3.75
CA LEU A 6 12.98 -17.76 4.43
C LEU A 6 12.21 -18.57 3.38
N SER A 7 12.19 -19.89 3.54
CA SER A 7 11.49 -20.79 2.63
C SER A 7 9.98 -20.68 2.82
N VAL A 8 9.28 -20.48 1.70
CA VAL A 8 7.82 -20.37 1.62
C VAL A 8 7.20 -21.52 0.82
N ASP A 9 7.99 -22.10 -0.08
CA ASP A 9 7.65 -23.27 -0.89
C ASP A 9 8.85 -24.23 -0.91
N PRO A 10 8.94 -25.19 0.03
CA PRO A 10 10.05 -26.14 0.07
C PRO A 10 10.08 -27.11 -1.12
N GLU A 11 8.95 -27.35 -1.79
CA GLU A 11 8.86 -28.31 -2.91
C GLU A 11 9.58 -27.77 -4.15
N HIS A 12 9.44 -26.47 -4.41
CA HIS A 12 10.05 -25.78 -5.55
C HIS A 12 11.21 -24.84 -5.15
N HIS A 13 11.78 -25.05 -3.96
CA HIS A 13 12.86 -24.23 -3.40
C HIS A 13 12.55 -22.72 -3.35
N GLY A 14 11.27 -22.36 -3.25
CA GLY A 14 10.79 -20.99 -3.16
C GLY A 14 11.16 -20.34 -1.83
N THR A 15 11.81 -19.19 -1.91
CA THR A 15 12.18 -18.37 -0.75
C THR A 15 11.84 -16.90 -0.98
N LEU A 16 11.47 -16.20 0.10
CA LEU A 16 11.37 -14.75 0.11
C LEU A 16 12.57 -14.16 0.85
N PHE A 17 13.19 -13.15 0.25
CA PHE A 17 14.22 -12.32 0.85
C PHE A 17 13.58 -11.20 1.67
N PHE A 18 14.16 -10.92 2.83
CA PHE A 18 13.77 -9.79 3.66
C PHE A 18 14.97 -8.96 4.09
N TRP A 19 14.68 -7.69 4.40
CA TRP A 19 15.61 -6.81 5.10
C TRP A 19 14.89 -6.09 6.24
N HIS A 20 15.28 -6.42 7.47
CA HIS A 20 14.74 -5.88 8.71
C HIS A 20 15.67 -4.83 9.31
N PHE A 21 15.11 -3.66 9.59
CA PHE A 21 15.72 -2.58 10.35
C PHE A 21 14.96 -2.36 11.65
N ALA A 22 15.66 -2.54 12.77
CA ALA A 22 15.11 -2.23 14.08
C ALA A 22 14.92 -0.71 14.24
N SER A 23 13.92 -0.32 15.03
CA SER A 23 13.68 1.09 15.35
C SER A 23 14.92 1.73 15.98
N LYS A 24 15.34 2.93 15.52
CA LYS A 24 16.45 3.69 16.09
C LYS A 24 16.11 4.25 17.47
N HIS A 25 14.83 4.59 17.71
CA HIS A 25 14.33 5.03 19.00
C HIS A 25 13.40 3.98 19.61
N THR A 26 13.63 3.66 20.88
CA THR A 26 12.80 2.71 21.62
C THR A 26 11.46 3.36 21.97
N SER A 27 10.37 2.61 21.75
CA SER A 27 9.01 3.00 22.12
C SER A 27 8.48 1.99 23.14
N ASP A 28 7.71 2.46 24.12
CA ASP A 28 7.01 1.60 25.10
C ASP A 28 6.00 0.65 24.43
N LYS A 29 5.58 1.00 23.20
CA LYS A 29 4.75 0.17 22.33
C LYS A 29 5.53 -0.10 21.05
N PRO A 30 6.16 -1.28 20.89
CA PRO A 30 6.92 -1.59 19.69
C PRO A 30 5.96 -1.79 18.50
N ARG A 31 6.35 -1.29 17.34
CA ARG A 31 5.58 -1.36 16.10
C ARG A 31 6.45 -1.91 14.99
N THR A 32 5.87 -2.76 14.15
CA THR A 32 6.51 -3.20 12.90
C THR A 32 5.67 -2.76 11.72
N VAL A 33 6.29 -2.03 10.80
CA VAL A 33 5.73 -1.77 9.48
C VAL A 33 6.36 -2.77 8.52
N ILE A 34 5.52 -3.58 7.90
CA ILE A 34 5.92 -4.46 6.80
C ILE A 34 5.66 -3.69 5.50
N TRP A 35 6.72 -3.42 4.74
CA TRP A 35 6.66 -2.62 3.52
C TRP A 35 6.74 -3.48 2.27
N LEU A 36 5.79 -3.25 1.33
CA LEU A 36 5.69 -3.94 0.06
C LEU A 36 5.66 -2.92 -1.10
N ASN A 37 6.59 -3.02 -2.04
CA ASN A 37 6.44 -2.35 -3.33
C ASN A 37 5.51 -3.18 -4.26
N GLY A 38 5.01 -2.53 -5.32
CA GLY A 38 4.06 -3.11 -6.26
C GLY A 38 4.71 -3.75 -7.49
N GLY A 39 4.36 -3.25 -8.68
CA GLY A 39 4.80 -3.78 -9.97
C GLY A 39 3.62 -4.36 -10.78
N PRO A 40 3.23 -5.63 -10.61
CA PRO A 40 3.77 -6.67 -9.70
C PRO A 40 5.24 -7.04 -10.00
N GLY A 41 5.99 -7.52 -9.00
CA GLY A 41 7.37 -7.99 -9.15
C GLY A 41 8.47 -6.93 -8.95
N ALA A 42 8.13 -5.74 -8.44
CA ALA A 42 9.12 -4.74 -8.04
C ALA A 42 9.66 -5.06 -6.65
N SER A 43 10.99 -5.03 -6.50
CA SER A 43 11.64 -5.27 -5.22
C SER A 43 11.23 -4.23 -4.16
N SER A 44 10.93 -4.70 -2.95
CA SER A 44 10.67 -3.82 -1.80
C SER A 44 11.94 -3.13 -1.29
N LEU A 45 13.11 -3.52 -1.80
CA LEU A 45 14.35 -2.79 -1.56
C LEU A 45 14.40 -1.47 -2.30
N VAL A 46 13.54 -1.24 -3.30
CA VAL A 46 13.30 0.11 -3.83
C VAL A 46 12.83 1.00 -2.67
N GLY A 47 11.80 0.59 -1.92
CA GLY A 47 11.35 1.31 -0.72
C GLY A 47 12.42 1.47 0.35
N ALA A 48 13.28 0.47 0.53
CA ALA A 48 14.39 0.55 1.47
C ALA A 48 15.43 1.60 1.06
N TRP A 49 15.83 1.62 -0.22
CA TRP A 49 16.93 2.45 -0.70
C TRP A 49 16.51 3.85 -1.13
N THR A 50 15.27 4.06 -1.57
CA THR A 50 14.86 5.32 -2.21
C THR A 50 13.71 6.02 -1.49
N GLU A 51 12.95 5.32 -0.62
CA GLU A 51 11.70 5.85 -0.05
C GLU A 51 11.71 6.01 1.48
N ILE A 52 11.44 4.95 2.25
CA ILE A 52 11.23 5.05 3.69
C ILE A 52 12.35 4.43 4.52
N GLY A 53 13.25 3.68 3.88
CA GLY A 53 14.36 3.03 4.57
C GLY A 53 15.46 3.97 5.06
N PRO A 54 16.38 3.46 5.89
CA PRO A 54 17.32 4.24 6.70
C PRO A 54 18.44 4.89 5.92
N PHE A 55 18.68 4.48 4.68
CA PHE A 55 19.88 4.85 3.95
C PHE A 55 19.56 5.40 2.57
N ARG A 56 20.50 6.19 2.04
CA ARG A 56 20.52 6.69 0.66
C ARG A 56 21.90 6.54 0.06
N PHE A 57 21.95 6.32 -1.24
CA PHE A 57 23.16 6.57 -2.01
C PHE A 57 23.30 8.09 -2.20
N GLN A 58 24.39 8.65 -1.67
CA GLN A 58 24.81 10.01 -2.00
C GLN A 58 25.48 10.05 -3.38
N ASP A 59 26.25 8.99 -3.67
CA ASP A 59 26.91 8.71 -4.94
C ASP A 59 27.12 7.18 -5.05
N GLU A 60 27.85 6.74 -6.08
CA GLU A 60 28.08 5.32 -6.37
C GLU A 60 28.76 4.53 -5.24
N ASN A 61 29.51 5.19 -4.36
CA ASN A 61 30.33 4.54 -3.34
C ASN A 61 29.99 4.98 -1.91
N THR A 62 29.12 5.97 -1.74
CA THR A 62 28.83 6.58 -0.44
C THR A 62 27.37 6.39 -0.05
N ILE A 63 27.16 5.70 1.07
CA ILE A 63 25.86 5.55 1.72
C ILE A 63 25.76 6.54 2.88
N ILE A 64 24.67 7.30 2.92
CA ILE A 64 24.35 8.26 3.99
C ILE A 64 23.04 7.89 4.69
N GLU A 65 22.87 8.34 5.94
CA GLU A 65 21.60 8.18 6.65
C GLU A 65 20.49 9.03 6.02
N ASN A 66 19.28 8.45 5.96
CA ASN A 66 18.06 9.15 5.61
C ASN A 66 17.41 9.71 6.89
N ASN A 67 17.52 11.02 7.09
CA ASN A 67 16.91 11.72 8.22
C ASN A 67 15.37 11.69 8.24
N GLY A 68 14.73 11.35 7.10
CA GLY A 68 13.28 11.19 7.00
C GLY A 68 12.82 9.73 7.08
N SER A 69 13.70 8.79 7.45
CA SER A 69 13.36 7.38 7.45
C SER A 69 12.36 7.02 8.54
N TRP A 70 11.45 6.11 8.22
CA TRP A 70 10.46 5.62 9.17
C TRP A 70 11.09 4.75 10.28
N HIS A 71 12.26 4.15 10.04
CA HIS A 71 12.96 3.35 11.06
C HIS A 71 13.36 4.17 12.30
N LEU A 72 13.27 5.50 12.25
CA LEU A 72 13.49 6.32 13.43
C LEU A 72 12.50 5.97 14.56
N PHE A 73 11.30 5.49 14.25
CA PHE A 73 10.23 5.28 15.24
C PHE A 73 9.54 3.92 15.18
N VAL A 74 9.80 3.12 14.15
CA VAL A 74 9.21 1.78 13.98
C VAL A 74 10.26 0.79 13.49
N ASN A 75 10.03 -0.50 13.71
CA ASN A 75 10.76 -1.53 12.97
C ASN A 75 10.27 -1.53 11.51
N LEU A 76 11.19 -1.54 10.54
CA LEU A 76 10.86 -1.67 9.12
C LEU A 76 11.27 -3.04 8.63
N LEU A 77 10.30 -3.78 8.07
CA LEU A 77 10.52 -5.06 7.42
C LEU A 77 10.17 -4.95 5.94
N PHE A 78 11.19 -4.90 5.09
CA PHE A 78 11.03 -4.94 3.64
C PHE A 78 11.06 -6.40 3.19
N ILE A 79 10.11 -6.81 2.35
CA ILE A 79 10.02 -8.18 1.85
C ILE A 79 9.94 -8.13 0.33
N ASP A 80 10.89 -8.76 -0.35
CA ASP A 80 10.79 -8.97 -1.78
C ASP A 80 9.77 -10.08 -2.03
N GLN A 81 8.64 -9.73 -2.64
CA GLN A 81 7.57 -10.66 -2.95
C GLN A 81 6.85 -10.23 -4.23
N PRO A 82 6.23 -11.15 -4.99
CA PRO A 82 6.23 -12.61 -4.79
C PRO A 82 7.60 -13.26 -5.06
N VAL A 83 7.69 -14.59 -4.93
CA VAL A 83 8.88 -15.36 -5.36
C VAL A 83 9.31 -14.97 -6.78
N GLY A 84 10.62 -14.83 -7.01
CA GLY A 84 11.17 -14.28 -8.26
C GLY A 84 11.41 -12.76 -8.25
N THR A 85 10.89 -12.04 -7.25
CA THR A 85 11.10 -10.60 -7.09
C THR A 85 12.44 -10.31 -6.43
N GLY A 86 13.24 -9.40 -7.00
CA GLY A 86 14.47 -8.92 -6.36
C GLY A 86 15.44 -10.06 -6.01
N PHE A 87 15.71 -10.25 -4.72
CA PHE A 87 16.53 -11.37 -4.22
C PHE A 87 15.74 -12.63 -3.84
N SER A 88 14.41 -12.60 -3.92
CA SER A 88 13.55 -13.77 -3.74
C SER A 88 13.58 -14.64 -4.98
N TYR A 89 13.59 -15.96 -4.81
CA TYR A 89 13.72 -16.90 -5.91
C TYR A 89 12.84 -18.14 -5.69
N ILE A 90 12.62 -18.86 -6.78
CA ILE A 90 11.95 -20.15 -6.85
C ILE A 90 12.51 -20.88 -8.09
N ASP A 91 12.30 -22.20 -8.19
CA ASP A 91 12.64 -22.94 -9.40
C ASP A 91 11.95 -22.32 -10.64
N ASN A 92 12.66 -22.27 -11.77
CA ASN A 92 12.34 -21.42 -12.94
C ASN A 92 10.94 -21.65 -13.55
N ASP A 93 10.30 -22.79 -13.29
CA ASP A 93 9.00 -23.16 -13.86
C ASP A 93 7.84 -23.05 -12.84
N SER A 94 8.11 -22.48 -11.66
CA SER A 94 7.17 -22.48 -10.52
C SER A 94 6.76 -21.06 -10.09
N PHE A 95 6.85 -20.07 -10.98
CA PHE A 95 6.34 -18.73 -10.70
C PHE A 95 4.83 -18.77 -10.46
N ILE A 96 4.38 -17.98 -9.48
CA ILE A 96 2.97 -17.89 -9.12
C ILE A 96 2.25 -16.84 -9.96
N HIS A 97 0.97 -17.08 -10.23
CA HIS A 97 0.18 -16.26 -11.16
C HIS A 97 -1.12 -15.73 -10.54
N GLU A 98 -1.55 -16.27 -9.40
CA GLU A 98 -2.76 -15.85 -8.71
C GLU A 98 -2.48 -15.19 -7.36
N LEU A 99 -3.33 -14.22 -6.96
CA LEU A 99 -3.18 -13.51 -5.69
C LEU A 99 -3.28 -14.43 -4.48
N ASP A 100 -4.11 -15.48 -4.54
CA ASP A 100 -4.24 -16.44 -3.45
C ASP A 100 -2.93 -17.20 -3.19
N GLU A 101 -2.17 -17.52 -4.25
CA GLU A 101 -0.85 -18.14 -4.13
C GLU A 101 0.17 -17.16 -3.50
N VAL A 102 0.12 -15.88 -3.91
CA VAL A 102 0.95 -14.82 -3.33
C VAL A 102 0.70 -14.71 -1.82
N VAL A 103 -0.56 -14.70 -1.42
CA VAL A 103 -0.99 -14.63 -0.02
C VAL A 103 -0.49 -15.85 0.75
N ASN A 104 -0.65 -17.05 0.20
CA ASN A 104 -0.19 -18.29 0.84
C ASN A 104 1.31 -18.28 1.10
N HIS A 105 2.12 -17.87 0.11
CA HIS A 105 3.56 -17.71 0.29
C HIS A 105 3.89 -16.64 1.33
N PHE A 106 3.17 -15.52 1.33
CA PHE A 106 3.41 -14.44 2.28
C PHE A 106 3.10 -14.83 3.73
N VAL A 107 1.99 -15.51 3.99
CA VAL A 107 1.67 -15.96 5.36
C VAL A 107 2.59 -17.08 5.82
N SER A 108 3.03 -17.96 4.92
CA SER A 108 4.10 -18.94 5.19
C SER A 108 5.40 -18.23 5.60
N PHE A 109 5.76 -17.15 4.92
CA PHE A 109 6.90 -16.31 5.31
C PHE A 109 6.73 -15.75 6.72
N LEU A 110 5.56 -15.20 7.07
CA LEU A 110 5.32 -14.65 8.41
C LEU A 110 5.46 -15.73 9.49
N ASP A 111 4.97 -16.95 9.25
CA ASP A 111 5.13 -18.06 10.19
C ASP A 111 6.61 -18.36 10.45
N ARG A 112 7.41 -18.50 9.39
CA ARG A 112 8.86 -18.72 9.52
C ARG A 112 9.59 -17.53 10.12
N TYR A 113 9.13 -16.32 9.82
CA TYR A 113 9.74 -15.11 10.37
C TYR A 113 9.55 -15.05 11.89
N ILE A 114 8.38 -15.42 12.40
CA ILE A 114 8.09 -15.46 13.85
C ILE A 114 8.92 -16.54 14.57
N GLU A 115 9.22 -17.67 13.91
CA GLU A 115 10.11 -18.69 14.47
C GLU A 115 11.52 -18.13 14.75
N VAL A 116 11.99 -17.22 13.90
CA VAL A 116 13.32 -16.59 14.03
C VAL A 116 13.28 -15.31 14.88
N PHE A 117 12.22 -14.52 14.75
CA PHE A 117 12.02 -13.21 15.38
C PHE A 117 10.69 -13.18 16.16
N PRO A 118 10.59 -13.93 17.28
CA PRO A 118 9.35 -14.07 18.04
C PRO A 118 8.85 -12.75 18.65
N GLU A 119 9.70 -11.72 18.75
CA GLU A 119 9.32 -10.38 19.17
C GLU A 119 8.22 -9.76 18.29
N LEU A 120 8.08 -10.20 17.03
CA LEU A 120 7.02 -9.72 16.15
C LEU A 120 5.62 -9.92 16.74
N LEU A 121 5.40 -11.00 17.52
CA LEU A 121 4.13 -11.29 18.20
C LEU A 121 3.75 -10.25 19.26
N GLN A 122 4.73 -9.52 19.78
CA GLN A 122 4.50 -8.49 20.79
C GLN A 122 4.13 -7.15 20.16
N ASN A 123 4.56 -6.93 18.91
CA ASN A 123 4.44 -5.67 18.20
C ASN A 123 3.03 -5.44 17.65
N ASP A 124 2.64 -4.17 17.58
CA ASP A 124 1.55 -3.75 16.70
C ASP A 124 2.06 -3.77 15.25
N ILE A 125 1.36 -4.48 14.37
CA ILE A 125 1.75 -4.71 12.98
C ILE A 125 0.95 -3.79 12.06
N TYR A 126 1.64 -3.18 11.11
CA TYR A 126 1.04 -2.41 10.03
C TYR A 126 1.55 -2.96 8.70
N LEU A 127 0.63 -3.17 7.76
CA LEU A 127 1.00 -3.47 6.38
C LEU A 127 1.01 -2.16 5.59
N ALA A 128 2.13 -1.85 4.96
CA ALA A 128 2.30 -0.64 4.19
C ALA A 128 2.89 -0.94 2.81
N GLY A 129 2.59 -0.08 1.84
CA GLY A 129 3.15 -0.26 0.50
C GLY A 129 2.55 0.66 -0.53
N GLU A 130 2.93 0.46 -1.78
CA GLU A 130 2.53 1.33 -2.88
C GLU A 130 2.18 0.59 -4.18
N SER A 131 1.49 1.30 -5.09
CA SER A 131 1.18 0.79 -6.42
C SER A 131 0.37 -0.52 -6.36
N PHE A 132 0.82 -1.59 -7.02
CA PHE A 132 0.17 -2.91 -7.00
C PHE A 132 0.15 -3.56 -5.59
N ALA A 133 0.93 -3.08 -4.63
CA ALA A 133 0.80 -3.52 -3.23
C ALA A 133 -0.59 -3.23 -2.65
N ALA A 134 -1.34 -2.34 -3.28
CA ALA A 134 -2.74 -2.12 -2.97
C ALA A 134 -3.67 -3.32 -3.26
N GLN A 135 -3.23 -4.26 -4.11
CA GLN A 135 -3.87 -5.57 -4.27
C GLN A 135 -3.34 -6.56 -3.22
N TYR A 136 -2.03 -6.58 -2.97
CA TYR A 136 -1.43 -7.52 -1.99
C TYR A 136 -1.91 -7.29 -0.56
N ILE A 137 -1.86 -6.04 -0.09
CA ILE A 137 -2.06 -5.68 1.32
C ILE A 137 -3.45 -6.09 1.84
N PRO A 138 -4.57 -5.79 1.16
CA PRO A 138 -5.89 -6.21 1.64
C PRO A 138 -6.06 -7.73 1.69
N TYR A 139 -5.55 -8.45 0.68
CA TYR A 139 -5.63 -9.91 0.63
C TYR A 139 -4.81 -10.57 1.74
N ILE A 140 -3.58 -10.09 1.97
CA ILE A 140 -2.72 -10.54 3.09
C ILE A 140 -3.37 -10.21 4.44
N ALA A 141 -3.92 -8.99 4.58
CA ALA A 141 -4.59 -8.56 5.82
C ALA A 141 -5.78 -9.47 6.15
N HIS A 142 -6.59 -9.81 5.15
CA HIS A 142 -7.71 -10.73 5.31
C HIS A 142 -7.26 -12.09 5.85
N GLU A 143 -6.21 -12.66 5.25
CA GLU A 143 -5.69 -13.96 5.66
C GLU A 143 -5.07 -13.94 7.07
N ILE A 144 -4.36 -12.88 7.44
CA ILE A 144 -3.84 -12.69 8.80
C ILE A 144 -4.99 -12.66 9.82
N LEU A 145 -6.03 -11.86 9.55
CA LEU A 145 -7.18 -11.74 10.45
C LEU A 145 -7.96 -13.06 10.56
N ALA A 146 -8.05 -13.82 9.47
CA ALA A 146 -8.75 -15.10 9.45
C ALA A 146 -7.97 -16.23 10.14
N LYS A 147 -6.64 -16.31 9.94
CA LYS A 147 -5.86 -17.50 10.31
C LYS A 147 -4.68 -17.25 11.26
N ARG A 148 -4.33 -16.01 11.59
CA ARG A 148 -3.19 -15.64 12.46
C ARG A 148 -3.58 -14.60 13.50
N SER A 149 -4.56 -14.94 14.33
CA SER A 149 -5.08 -14.07 15.40
C SER A 149 -4.07 -13.70 16.49
N ASN A 150 -2.92 -14.38 16.54
CA ASN A 150 -1.78 -14.05 17.39
C ASN A 150 -0.98 -12.84 16.88
N LEU A 151 -1.13 -12.45 15.61
CA LEU A 151 -0.55 -11.23 15.06
C LEU A 151 -1.47 -10.04 15.28
N LYS A 152 -0.94 -8.97 15.87
CA LYS A 152 -1.71 -7.75 16.18
C LYS A 152 -1.74 -6.80 15.00
N LEU A 153 -2.43 -7.15 13.92
CA LEU A 153 -2.63 -6.25 12.79
C LEU A 153 -3.47 -5.03 13.23
N ARG A 154 -2.93 -3.82 13.07
CA ARG A 154 -3.55 -2.57 13.54
C ARG A 154 -3.95 -1.60 12.43
N GLY A 155 -3.41 -1.76 11.23
CA GLY A 155 -3.75 -0.86 10.13
C GLY A 155 -3.02 -1.15 8.84
N LEU A 156 -3.53 -0.54 7.77
CA LEU A 156 -3.04 -0.65 6.41
C LEU A 156 -2.69 0.76 5.90
N LEU A 157 -1.53 0.93 5.27
CA LEU A 157 -1.09 2.20 4.67
C LEU A 157 -0.76 1.98 3.19
N ILE A 158 -1.59 2.49 2.30
CA ILE A 158 -1.46 2.24 0.86
C ILE A 158 -1.21 3.56 0.13
N GLY A 159 0.01 3.74 -0.41
CA GLY A 159 0.40 4.90 -1.21
C GLY A 159 0.08 4.68 -2.69
N ASN A 160 -0.61 5.63 -3.32
CA ASN A 160 -0.87 5.63 -4.77
C ASN A 160 -1.33 4.26 -5.33
N GLY A 161 -2.25 3.61 -4.62
CA GLY A 161 -2.59 2.21 -4.84
C GLY A 161 -3.43 1.95 -6.10
N TRP A 162 -3.13 0.86 -6.80
CA TRP A 162 -3.97 0.33 -7.86
C TRP A 162 -5.04 -0.61 -7.25
N ILE A 163 -6.14 -0.04 -6.74
CA ILE A 163 -7.15 -0.76 -5.93
C ILE A 163 -8.39 -1.16 -6.75
N ASP A 164 -8.98 -0.20 -7.44
CA ASP A 164 -10.14 -0.38 -8.31
C ASP A 164 -9.73 -0.01 -9.74
N PRO A 165 -9.32 -0.99 -10.55
CA PRO A 165 -8.80 -0.75 -11.88
C PRO A 165 -9.77 0.04 -12.75
N VAL A 166 -11.05 -0.31 -12.71
CA VAL A 166 -12.05 0.29 -13.60
C VAL A 166 -12.21 1.77 -13.29
N THR A 167 -12.44 2.11 -12.02
CA THR A 167 -12.53 3.51 -11.60
C THR A 167 -11.24 4.28 -11.89
N ILE A 168 -10.06 3.67 -11.67
CA ILE A 168 -8.78 4.32 -11.95
C ILE A 168 -8.61 4.62 -13.45
N TYR A 169 -8.96 3.68 -14.34
CA TYR A 169 -8.88 3.88 -15.78
C TYR A 169 -9.83 4.99 -16.27
N GLU A 170 -11.05 5.07 -15.70
CA GLU A 170 -12.01 6.14 -15.99
C GLU A 170 -11.46 7.53 -15.62
N LEU A 171 -10.60 7.62 -14.60
CA LEU A 171 -10.06 8.89 -14.10
C LEU A 171 -8.86 9.42 -14.88
N TYR A 172 -8.20 8.62 -15.73
CA TYR A 172 -7.00 9.07 -16.45
C TYR A 172 -7.27 10.26 -17.38
N LEU A 173 -8.32 10.20 -18.20
CA LEU A 173 -8.62 11.29 -19.14
C LEU A 173 -9.06 12.57 -18.38
N PRO A 174 -9.99 12.52 -17.41
CA PRO A 174 -10.30 13.68 -16.57
C PRO A 174 -9.07 14.27 -15.87
N PHE A 175 -8.18 13.42 -15.31
CA PHE A 175 -6.94 13.87 -14.68
C PHE A 175 -6.01 14.56 -15.68
N ALA A 176 -5.82 13.99 -16.87
CA ALA A 176 -4.98 14.56 -17.91
C ALA A 176 -5.50 15.92 -18.39
N VAL A 177 -6.82 16.07 -18.53
CA VAL A 177 -7.46 17.34 -18.88
C VAL A 177 -7.27 18.37 -17.77
N ALA A 178 -7.55 18.00 -16.52
CA ALA A 178 -7.43 18.90 -15.37
C ALA A 178 -6.00 19.42 -15.17
N ASN A 179 -5.00 18.63 -15.59
CA ASN A 179 -3.58 19.00 -15.50
C ASN A 179 -3.00 19.55 -16.82
N ASN A 180 -3.86 19.92 -17.78
CA ASN A 180 -3.45 20.46 -19.09
C ASN A 180 -2.51 19.55 -19.90
N LEU A 181 -2.51 18.24 -19.63
CA LEU A 181 -1.77 17.24 -20.40
C LEU A 181 -2.50 16.89 -21.71
N VAL A 182 -3.84 17.01 -21.69
CA VAL A 182 -4.70 16.82 -22.86
C VAL A 182 -5.69 17.97 -22.95
N LYS A 183 -5.81 18.59 -24.12
CA LYS A 183 -6.79 19.65 -24.36
C LYS A 183 -8.12 19.04 -24.80
N ILE A 184 -9.22 19.49 -24.19
CA ILE A 184 -10.59 19.14 -24.61
C ILE A 184 -10.77 19.45 -26.11
N ASN A 185 -11.45 18.56 -26.85
CA ASN A 185 -11.69 18.64 -28.30
C ASN A 185 -10.42 18.64 -29.17
N SER A 186 -9.28 18.20 -28.63
CA SER A 186 -8.12 17.87 -29.46
C SER A 186 -8.26 16.47 -30.05
N VAL A 187 -7.55 16.20 -31.15
CA VAL A 187 -7.48 14.86 -31.75
C VAL A 187 -7.07 13.80 -30.70
N LEU A 188 -6.13 14.15 -29.80
CA LEU A 188 -5.70 13.26 -28.73
C LEU A 188 -6.82 12.98 -27.71
N TYR A 189 -7.63 13.98 -27.37
CA TYR A 189 -8.78 13.81 -26.50
C TYR A 189 -9.80 12.85 -27.11
N ASP A 190 -10.11 13.01 -28.40
CA ASP A 190 -11.09 12.17 -29.09
C ASP A 190 -10.61 10.71 -29.18
N ILE A 191 -9.31 10.50 -29.46
CA ILE A 191 -8.70 9.16 -29.47
C ILE A 191 -8.84 8.50 -28.09
N ILE A 192 -8.39 9.15 -27.03
CA ILE A 192 -8.43 8.58 -25.68
C ILE A 192 -9.87 8.33 -25.21
N SER A 193 -10.78 9.29 -25.47
CA SER A 193 -12.20 9.16 -25.11
C SER A 193 -12.87 7.98 -25.80
N SER A 194 -12.53 7.73 -27.08
CA SER A 194 -13.06 6.58 -27.82
C SER A 194 -12.54 5.25 -27.28
N GLN A 195 -11.28 5.18 -26.84
CA GLN A 195 -10.69 3.97 -26.27
C GLN A 195 -11.32 3.63 -24.92
N VAL A 196 -11.47 4.62 -24.02
CA VAL A 196 -12.09 4.39 -22.70
C VAL A 196 -13.49 3.80 -22.83
N ARG A 197 -14.28 4.22 -23.85
CA ARG A 197 -15.61 3.66 -24.11
C ARG A 197 -15.61 2.18 -24.51
N ILE A 198 -14.57 1.71 -25.20
CA ILE A 198 -14.48 0.31 -25.69
C ILE A 198 -14.20 -0.67 -24.54
N TRP A 199 -13.43 -0.24 -23.53
CA TRP A 199 -12.99 -1.12 -22.45
C TRP A 199 -13.98 -1.22 -21.27
N LEU A 200 -14.98 -0.34 -21.24
CA LEU A 200 -15.97 -0.31 -20.16
C LEU A 200 -17.26 -1.03 -20.59
N PRO A 201 -17.86 -1.85 -19.70
CA PRO A 201 -19.17 -2.43 -19.99
C PRO A 201 -20.20 -1.32 -20.21
N GLU A 202 -21.19 -1.59 -21.07
CA GLU A 202 -22.12 -0.56 -21.60
C GLU A 202 -22.86 0.22 -20.50
N ASP A 203 -23.07 -0.39 -19.33
CA ASP A 203 -23.71 0.20 -18.15
C ASP A 203 -22.84 1.24 -17.42
N ARG A 204 -21.54 1.34 -17.76
CA ARG A 204 -20.58 2.30 -17.19
C ARG A 204 -20.03 3.31 -18.21
N GLN A 205 -20.54 3.31 -19.44
CA GLN A 205 -20.17 4.33 -20.42
C GLN A 205 -20.83 5.68 -20.09
N PHE A 206 -20.13 6.56 -19.37
CA PHE A 206 -20.61 7.92 -19.11
C PHE A 206 -20.53 8.82 -20.36
N GLU A 207 -21.55 9.66 -20.57
CA GLU A 207 -21.38 10.87 -21.39
C GLU A 207 -20.50 11.86 -20.61
N LEU A 208 -19.32 12.14 -21.16
CA LEU A 208 -18.44 13.20 -20.67
C LEU A 208 -19.13 14.55 -20.86
N SER A 209 -19.93 14.99 -19.88
CA SER A 209 -20.47 16.36 -19.88
C SER A 209 -19.35 17.35 -19.56
N PRO A 210 -19.36 18.57 -20.13
CA PRO A 210 -18.37 19.59 -19.82
C PRO A 210 -18.42 19.91 -18.32
N ILE A 211 -17.28 19.79 -17.65
CA ILE A 211 -17.16 19.96 -16.20
C ILE A 211 -17.63 21.38 -15.83
N GLY A 212 -18.85 21.47 -15.31
CA GLY A 212 -19.30 22.60 -14.51
C GLY A 212 -18.55 22.59 -13.19
N HIS A 213 -17.91 23.73 -12.87
CA HIS A 213 -17.18 24.01 -11.63
C HIS A 213 -17.80 23.33 -10.40
N SER A 214 -17.26 22.18 -9.98
CA SER A 214 -17.51 21.62 -8.65
C SER A 214 -16.32 21.97 -7.76
N PRO A 215 -16.55 22.52 -6.55
CA PRO A 215 -15.48 22.96 -5.68
C PRO A 215 -14.65 21.77 -5.19
N MET A 216 -13.32 21.91 -5.24
CA MET A 216 -12.37 21.00 -4.60
C MET A 216 -12.78 20.77 -3.15
N ALA A 217 -13.14 19.53 -2.78
CA ALA A 217 -13.32 19.17 -1.38
C ALA A 217 -11.94 19.06 -0.71
N LYS A 218 -11.65 19.97 0.23
CA LYS A 218 -10.52 19.83 1.16
C LYS A 218 -10.79 18.62 2.05
N VAL A 219 -9.96 17.57 1.95
CA VAL A 219 -10.01 16.43 2.89
C VAL A 219 -8.95 16.68 3.97
N GLN A 220 -9.43 16.88 5.19
CA GLN A 220 -8.63 17.03 6.40
C GLN A 220 -8.55 15.65 7.05
N GLY A 221 -7.37 15.01 7.04
CA GLY A 221 -7.19 13.68 7.63
C GLY A 221 -7.44 13.68 9.13
N CYS A 222 -8.27 12.75 9.61
CA CYS A 222 -8.54 12.54 11.03
C CYS A 222 -7.47 11.63 11.63
N VAL A 223 -6.85 12.11 12.70
CA VAL A 223 -5.86 11.40 13.53
C VAL A 223 -6.64 10.74 14.67
N GLY A 224 -6.68 9.41 14.71
CA GLY A 224 -7.19 8.65 15.85
C GLY A 224 -6.26 8.79 17.06
N GLU A 225 -6.83 8.78 18.27
CA GLU A 225 -6.14 9.04 19.53
C GLU A 225 -4.93 8.10 19.75
N GLY A 226 -3.74 8.70 19.68
CA GLY A 226 -2.45 8.00 19.61
C GLY A 226 -1.57 8.66 18.56
N THR A 227 -1.34 9.96 18.70
CA THR A 227 -0.76 10.83 17.67
C THR A 227 0.69 10.47 17.31
N VAL A 228 0.88 9.82 16.16
CA VAL A 228 1.98 10.16 15.25
C VAL A 228 1.36 11.02 14.16
N ASP A 229 1.74 12.29 14.08
CA ASP A 229 1.26 13.21 13.06
C ASP A 229 1.95 12.91 11.72
N PHE A 230 1.42 11.93 10.98
CA PHE A 230 1.97 11.52 9.68
C PHE A 230 1.96 12.63 8.61
N ARG A 231 1.26 13.76 8.85
CA ARG A 231 1.34 14.96 7.99
C ARG A 231 2.74 15.57 7.95
N GLN A 232 3.62 15.24 8.90
CA GLN A 232 5.02 15.66 8.88
C GLN A 232 5.94 14.71 8.09
N LEU A 233 5.48 13.49 7.77
CA LEU A 233 6.31 12.44 7.15
C LEU A 233 6.17 12.37 5.63
N THR A 234 5.10 12.91 5.05
CA THR A 234 4.91 12.92 3.58
C THR A 234 4.39 14.28 3.11
N LYS A 235 5.19 14.97 2.28
CA LYS A 235 4.77 16.20 1.56
C LYS A 235 3.83 15.92 0.36
N PHE A 236 3.22 14.73 0.28
CA PHE A 236 2.33 14.36 -0.81
C PHE A 236 0.86 14.45 -0.38
N GLN A 237 0.17 15.47 -0.88
CA GLN A 237 -1.27 15.66 -0.72
C GLN A 237 -2.02 15.06 -1.91
N GLY A 238 -2.99 14.17 -1.65
CA GLY A 238 -4.02 13.77 -2.63
C GLY A 238 -4.53 12.36 -2.43
N MET A 239 -5.64 12.20 -1.70
CA MET A 239 -6.43 10.96 -1.66
C MET A 239 -7.90 11.31 -1.93
N TYR A 240 -8.56 10.58 -2.84
CA TYR A 240 -9.98 10.69 -3.14
C TYR A 240 -10.65 9.33 -2.94
N TRP A 241 -11.83 9.30 -2.29
CA TRP A 241 -12.68 8.11 -2.16
C TRP A 241 -14.12 8.46 -2.54
N ARG A 242 -14.84 7.52 -3.19
CA ARG A 242 -16.30 7.53 -3.39
C ARG A 242 -16.86 6.17 -3.00
N LYS A 243 -17.99 6.15 -2.30
CA LYS A 243 -18.71 4.94 -1.85
C LYS A 243 -19.20 4.14 -3.06
N TYR A 244 -18.79 2.88 -3.18
CA TYR A 244 -19.33 1.93 -4.16
C TYR A 244 -20.24 0.92 -3.43
N SER A 245 -21.49 0.82 -3.85
CA SER A 245 -22.43 -0.20 -3.41
C SER A 245 -22.53 -1.26 -4.50
N GLY A 246 -21.77 -2.36 -4.38
CA GLY A 246 -21.78 -3.45 -5.34
C GLY A 246 -20.79 -4.55 -4.99
N HIS A 247 -21.29 -5.56 -4.27
CA HIS A 247 -20.77 -6.93 -4.12
C HIS A 247 -19.25 -7.13 -4.29
N SER A 248 -18.52 -6.99 -3.18
CA SER A 248 -17.23 -7.66 -2.90
C SER A 248 -17.22 -8.03 -1.41
N PRO A 249 -16.71 -9.21 -1.00
CA PRO A 249 -16.80 -9.70 0.39
C PRO A 249 -15.70 -9.09 1.29
N ILE A 250 -15.31 -7.83 1.05
CA ILE A 250 -14.50 -7.11 2.02
C ILE A 250 -15.46 -6.75 3.16
N ASP A 251 -15.25 -7.38 4.32
CA ASP A 251 -15.90 -6.98 5.55
C ASP A 251 -15.60 -5.49 5.80
N GLU A 252 -16.59 -4.64 5.56
CA GLU A 252 -16.52 -3.19 5.72
C GLU A 252 -16.19 -2.76 7.16
N SER A 253 -16.24 -3.67 8.14
CA SER A 253 -15.80 -3.41 9.51
C SER A 253 -14.27 -3.36 9.69
N ILE A 254 -13.51 -3.90 8.73
CA ILE A 254 -12.03 -3.92 8.75
C ILE A 254 -11.46 -2.66 8.08
N VAL A 255 -12.24 -2.02 7.21
CA VAL A 255 -11.91 -0.73 6.60
C VAL A 255 -12.65 0.34 7.39
N GLU A 256 -11.99 0.96 8.36
CA GLU A 256 -12.59 2.04 9.14
C GLU A 256 -12.81 3.28 8.23
N PHE A 257 -13.96 3.32 7.54
CA PHE A 257 -14.45 4.50 6.87
C PHE A 257 -14.96 5.46 7.93
N CYS A 258 -14.32 6.63 8.02
CA CYS A 258 -14.80 7.75 8.82
C CYS A 258 -16.24 8.11 8.41
N HIS A 259 -17.22 7.56 9.12
CA HIS A 259 -18.63 7.96 9.01
C HIS A 259 -18.84 9.11 10.00
N PRO A 260 -19.16 10.34 9.56
CA PRO A 260 -19.53 11.39 10.49
C PRO A 260 -20.92 11.05 11.03
N SER A 261 -20.96 10.43 12.20
CA SER A 261 -22.20 10.44 12.98
C SER A 261 -22.41 11.87 13.45
N GLN A 262 -23.54 12.44 13.05
CA GLN A 262 -24.00 13.72 13.55
C GLN A 262 -24.09 13.63 15.08
N ASN A 263 -23.26 14.39 15.78
CA ASN A 263 -23.56 14.80 17.13
C ASN A 263 -23.13 16.24 17.33
N ASN A 264 -24.15 17.08 17.50
CA ASN A 264 -24.06 18.47 17.90
C ASN A 264 -23.13 18.63 19.10
N ILE A 265 -22.08 19.43 18.95
CA ILE A 265 -21.41 20.03 20.10
C ILE A 265 -21.30 21.53 19.82
N ASN A 266 -22.17 22.26 20.51
CA ASN A 266 -22.10 23.71 20.72
C ASN A 266 -20.70 24.08 21.22
N THR A 267 -19.97 24.88 20.46
CA THR A 267 -18.83 25.63 20.97
C THR A 267 -19.29 27.07 21.21
N GLY A 268 -19.87 27.29 22.40
CA GLY A 268 -20.04 28.62 22.95
C GLY A 268 -18.68 29.19 23.34
N TYR A 269 -18.37 30.38 22.82
CA TYR A 269 -17.29 31.24 23.31
C TYR A 269 -17.62 31.74 24.71
N THR A 270 -16.74 31.46 25.68
CA THR A 270 -16.11 32.37 26.66
C THR A 270 -15.14 31.57 27.51
#